data_AF-A0A7C8ZUW6-F1
#
_entry.id   AF-A0A7C8ZUW6-F1
#
_cell.length_a   1.000
_cell.length_b   1.000
_cell.length_c   1.000
_cell.angle_alpha   90.00
_cell.angle_beta   90.00
_cell.angle_gamma   90.00
#
_symmetry.space_group_name_H-M   'P 1'
#
loop_
_entity.id
_entity.type
_entity.pdbx_description
1 polymer ?
#
loop_
_entity_poly.entity_id
_entity_poly.type
_entity_poly.pdbx_seq_one_letter_code
_entity_poly.pdbx_strand_id
1 'polypeptide(L)'
;MLVPLPAPFGLVNVGKRYVLLTLFTFVFMANGHNLIDSLDGLAGGTSALVFVGMSVAVLPIFSEVAVFGASMAGACVGFLLHNRYKASVCMGNTGSLALAG
;
A
#
# COMPACT_ATOMS: atom_id res chain seq x y z
N MET A 1 16.55 -14.52 -9.14
CA MET A 1 15.19 -14.07 -9.48
C MET A 1 15.36 -12.85 -10.37
N LEU A 2 14.87 -12.92 -11.61
CA LEU A 2 15.00 -11.84 -12.59
C LEU A 2 13.95 -10.78 -12.30
N VAL A 3 14.39 -9.54 -12.10
CA VAL A 3 13.49 -8.40 -11.88
C VAL A 3 13.43 -7.58 -13.16
N PRO A 4 12.24 -7.35 -13.74
CA PRO A 4 12.07 -6.44 -14.86
C PRO A 4 12.17 -5.00 -14.34
N LEU A 5 13.24 -4.30 -14.71
CA LEU A 5 13.40 -2.87 -14.43
C LEU A 5 12.94 -2.06 -15.64
N PRO A 6 12.37 -0.84 -15.45
CA PRO A 6 12.10 0.07 -16.54
C PRO A 6 13.41 0.44 -17.28
N ALA A 7 13.32 0.69 -18.59
CA ALA A 7 14.47 1.05 -19.42
C ALA A 7 15.25 2.22 -18.79
N PRO A 8 16.60 2.19 -18.70
CA PRO A 8 17.58 1.51 -19.56
C PRO A 8 18.20 0.20 -19.03
N PHE A 9 17.77 -0.33 -17.88
CA PHE A 9 18.50 -1.40 -17.16
C PHE A 9 18.06 -2.84 -17.49
N GLY A 10 16.95 -3.03 -18.20
CA GLY A 10 16.51 -4.35 -18.69
C GLY A 10 16.21 -5.37 -17.59
N LEU A 11 16.54 -6.65 -17.83
CA LEU A 11 16.37 -7.74 -16.86
C LEU A 11 17.63 -7.91 -16.01
N VAL A 12 17.58 -7.53 -14.74
CA VAL A 12 18.69 -7.72 -13.79
C VAL A 12 18.40 -8.93 -12.90
N ASN A 13 19.38 -9.85 -12.79
CA ASN A 13 19.26 -11.01 -11.90
C ASN A 13 19.75 -10.64 -10.50
N VAL A 14 18.82 -10.26 -9.62
CA VAL A 14 19.14 -9.73 -8.29
C VAL A 14 19.45 -10.85 -7.27
N GLY A 15 19.36 -12.14 -7.67
CA GLY A 15 19.84 -13.28 -6.87
C GLY A 15 19.40 -13.29 -5.39
N LYS A 16 20.27 -13.74 -4.47
CA LYS A 16 20.03 -13.68 -3.00
C LYS A 16 19.90 -12.25 -2.45
N ARG A 17 20.46 -11.25 -3.13
CA ARG A 17 20.34 -9.83 -2.72
C ARG A 17 18.91 -9.31 -2.85
N TYR A 18 18.10 -9.94 -3.71
CA TYR A 18 16.68 -9.62 -3.85
C TYR A 18 15.95 -9.80 -2.53
N VAL A 19 16.17 -10.91 -1.82
CA VAL A 19 15.53 -11.19 -0.52
C VAL A 19 15.85 -10.10 0.51
N LEU A 20 17.10 -9.61 0.52
CA LEU A 20 17.53 -8.53 1.41
C LEU A 20 16.84 -7.21 1.04
N LEU A 21 16.70 -6.92 -0.26
CA LEU A 21 15.99 -5.76 -0.77
C LEU A 21 14.50 -5.81 -0.40
N THR A 22 13.82 -6.94 -0.62
CA THR A 22 12.40 -7.11 -0.31
C THR A 22 12.12 -6.96 1.18
N LEU A 23 12.96 -7.56 2.04
CA LEU A 23 12.87 -7.39 3.49
C LEU A 23 13.06 -5.93 3.89
N PHE A 24 14.04 -5.26 3.29
CA PHE A 24 14.27 -3.85 3.54
C PHE A 24 13.06 -3.00 3.15
N THR A 25 12.50 -3.17 1.94
CA THR A 25 11.30 -2.41 1.53
C THR A 25 10.10 -2.71 2.40
N PHE A 26 9.90 -3.95 2.83
CA PHE A 26 8.79 -4.33 3.71
C PHE A 26 8.88 -3.63 5.08
N VAL A 27 10.07 -3.66 5.70
CA VAL A 27 10.33 -2.96 6.96
C VAL A 27 10.20 -1.44 6.78
N PHE A 28 10.71 -0.91 5.66
CA PHE A 28 10.65 0.52 5.39
C PHE A 28 9.21 1.01 5.20
N MET A 29 8.39 0.24 4.48
CA MET A 29 6.98 0.53 4.24
C MET A 29 6.17 0.48 5.53
N ALA A 30 6.34 -0.57 6.34
CA ALA A 30 5.65 -0.70 7.63
C ALA A 30 5.97 0.46 8.59
N ASN A 31 7.25 0.85 8.69
CA ASN A 31 7.65 1.97 9.55
C ASN A 31 7.17 3.32 9.01
N GLY A 32 7.25 3.53 7.69
CA GLY A 32 6.77 4.76 7.05
C GLY A 32 5.26 4.94 7.20
N HIS A 33 4.49 3.86 7.00
CA HIS A 33 3.04 3.86 7.14
C HIS A 33 2.60 4.08 8.59
N ASN A 34 3.36 3.56 9.56
CA ASN A 34 3.11 3.83 10.98
C ASN A 34 3.39 5.30 11.37
N LEU A 35 4.36 5.96 10.72
CA LEU A 35 4.67 7.37 10.98
C LEU A 35 3.51 8.29 10.57
N ILE A 36 2.91 8.04 9.40
CA ILE A 36 1.77 8.81 8.87
C ILE A 36 0.44 8.51 9.56
N ASP A 37 0.35 7.43 10.33
CA ASP A 37 -0.84 7.07 11.13
C ASP A 37 -1.01 7.94 12.38
N SER A 38 0.02 8.70 12.76
CA SER A 38 -0.05 9.67 13.85
C SER A 38 -0.84 10.95 13.50
N LEU A 39 -1.23 11.13 12.22
CA LEU A 39 -1.96 12.27 11.71
C LEU A 39 -3.37 11.87 11.27
N ASP A 40 -4.39 12.45 11.90
CA ASP A 40 -5.81 12.20 11.61
C ASP A 40 -6.12 12.32 10.12
N GLY A 41 -6.66 11.25 9.54
CA GLY A 41 -7.10 11.20 8.15
C GLY A 41 -5.99 11.11 7.09
N LEU A 42 -4.70 11.24 7.43
CA LEU A 42 -3.60 11.16 6.46
C LEU A 42 -3.30 9.71 6.05
N ALA A 43 -3.17 8.81 7.01
CA ALA A 43 -2.92 7.38 6.73
C ALA A 43 -4.07 6.74 5.94
N GLY A 44 -5.33 7.01 6.33
CA GLY A 44 -6.50 6.52 5.59
C GLY A 44 -6.61 7.13 4.18
N GLY A 45 -6.26 8.42 4.03
CA GLY A 45 -6.25 9.15 2.76
C GLY A 45 -5.28 8.57 1.73
N THR A 46 -4.04 8.36 2.18
CA THR A 46 -2.96 7.85 1.34
C THR A 46 -3.18 6.40 0.96
N SER A 47 -3.66 5.55 1.87
CA SER A 47 -3.97 4.15 1.56
C SER A 47 -5.11 4.02 0.54
N ALA A 48 -6.18 4.82 0.68
CA ALA A 48 -7.28 4.83 -0.29
C ALA A 48 -6.79 5.19 -1.71
N LEU A 49 -5.94 6.21 -1.85
CA LEU A 49 -5.37 6.60 -3.15
C LEU A 49 -4.50 5.50 -3.76
N VAL A 50 -3.69 4.82 -2.95
CA VAL A 50 -2.83 3.74 -3.42
C VAL A 50 -3.65 2.54 -3.91
N PHE A 51 -4.69 2.13 -3.19
CA PHE A 51 -5.57 1.02 -3.62
C PHE A 51 -6.38 1.35 -4.88
N VAL A 52 -6.83 2.60 -5.04
CA VAL A 52 -7.47 3.04 -6.30
C VAL A 52 -6.47 2.99 -7.46
N GLY A 53 -5.26 3.53 -7.28
CA GLY A 53 -4.21 3.49 -8.29
C GLY A 53 -3.84 2.06 -8.69
N MET A 54 -3.74 1.16 -7.72
CA MET A 54 -3.49 -0.26 -7.96
C MET A 54 -4.64 -0.91 -8.73
N SER A 55 -5.89 -0.67 -8.33
CA SER A 55 -7.07 -1.21 -9.01
C SER A 55 -7.13 -0.78 -10.48
N VAL A 56 -6.88 0.50 -10.77
CA VAL A 56 -6.84 1.04 -12.15
C VAL A 56 -5.68 0.46 -12.96
N ALA A 57 -4.49 0.31 -12.36
CA ALA A 57 -3.32 -0.23 -13.05
C ALA A 57 -3.43 -1.72 -13.37
N VAL A 58 -4.13 -2.49 -12.52
CA VAL A 58 -4.26 -3.95 -12.64
C VAL A 58 -5.52 -4.35 -13.43
N LEU A 59 -6.48 -3.44 -13.63
CA LEU A 59 -7.69 -3.64 -14.43
C LEU A 59 -7.45 -4.31 -15.81
N PRO A 60 -6.43 -3.92 -16.61
CA PRO A 60 -6.18 -4.56 -17.91
C PRO A 60 -5.42 -5.89 -17.83
N ILE A 61 -4.90 -6.27 -16.66
CA ILE A 61 -4.04 -7.45 -16.48
C ILE A 61 -4.79 -8.58 -15.78
N PHE A 62 -5.41 -8.29 -14.63
CA PHE A 62 -6.13 -9.27 -13.81
C PHE A 62 -7.34 -8.61 -13.12
N SER A 63 -8.55 -8.96 -13.58
CA SER A 63 -9.80 -8.39 -13.05
C SER A 63 -10.05 -8.73 -11.58
N GLU A 64 -9.72 -9.94 -11.13
CA GLU A 64 -9.87 -10.40 -9.74
C GLU A 64 -9.12 -9.48 -8.75
N VAL A 65 -7.87 -9.15 -9.07
CA VAL A 65 -7.02 -8.30 -8.24
C VAL A 65 -7.48 -6.84 -8.29
N ALA A 66 -8.02 -6.40 -9.44
CA ALA A 66 -8.62 -5.08 -9.56
C ALA A 66 -9.87 -4.93 -8.68
N VAL A 67 -10.72 -5.96 -8.60
CA VAL A 67 -11.90 -5.98 -7.70
C VAL A 67 -11.47 -5.97 -6.24
N PHE A 68 -10.43 -6.72 -5.88
CA PHE A 68 -9.83 -6.68 -4.54
C PHE A 68 -9.28 -5.27 -4.19
N GLY A 69 -8.56 -4.63 -5.11
CA GLY A 69 -8.08 -3.26 -4.92
C GLY A 69 -9.23 -2.25 -4.77
N ALA A 70 -10.31 -2.42 -5.54
CA ALA A 70 -11.49 -1.54 -5.47
C ALA A 70 -12.26 -1.70 -4.15
N SER A 71 -12.39 -2.93 -3.63
CA SER A 71 -13.06 -3.17 -2.35
C SER A 71 -12.25 -2.63 -1.17
N MET A 72 -10.92 -2.79 -1.19
CA MET A 72 -10.01 -2.21 -0.21
C MET A 72 -10.01 -0.68 -0.25
N ALA A 73 -10.04 -0.08 -1.44
CA ALA A 73 -10.21 1.36 -1.60
C ALA A 73 -11.54 1.84 -1.00
N GLY A 74 -12.65 1.15 -1.27
CA GLY A 74 -13.96 1.46 -0.68
C GLY A 74 -13.97 1.37 0.84
N ALA A 75 -13.32 0.36 1.42
CA ALA A 75 -13.16 0.22 2.87
C ALA A 75 -12.35 1.38 3.47
N CYS A 76 -11.25 1.79 2.82
CA CYS A 76 -10.43 2.92 3.27
C CYS A 76 -11.19 4.25 3.18
N VAL A 77 -12.00 4.45 2.14
CA VAL A 77 -12.89 5.63 1.99
C VAL A 77 -13.97 5.65 3.07
N GLY A 78 -14.59 4.51 3.38
CA GLY A 78 -15.56 4.39 4.47
C GLY A 78 -14.95 4.67 5.85
N PHE A 79 -13.71 4.21 6.07
CA PHE A 79 -12.94 4.50 7.27
C PHE A 79 -12.56 5.99 7.38
N LEU A 80 -12.13 6.60 6.28
CA LEU A 80 -11.82 8.03 6.19
C LEU A 80 -12.95 8.93 6.67
N LEU A 81 -14.21 8.57 6.39
CA LEU A 81 -15.37 9.35 6.85
C LEU A 81 -15.46 9.41 8.38
N HIS A 82 -15.00 8.38 9.08
CA HIS A 82 -14.97 8.30 10.54
C HIS A 82 -13.65 8.80 11.16
N ASN A 83 -12.63 9.00 10.31
CA ASN A 83 -11.27 9.45 10.66
C ASN A 83 -10.98 10.90 10.17
N ARG A 84 -12.03 11.70 9.91
CA ARG A 84 -11.89 13.15 9.64
C ARG A 84 -11.60 13.91 10.94
N TYR A 85 -11.06 15.13 10.81
CA TYR A 85 -10.66 15.99 11.93
C TYR A 85 -11.69 15.98 13.08
N LYS A 86 -11.21 15.65 14.29
CA LYS A 86 -11.98 15.13 15.44
C LYS A 86 -12.33 13.64 15.28
N ALA A 87 -11.30 12.82 15.12
CA ALA A 87 -11.41 11.39 14.81
C ALA A 87 -12.27 10.64 15.84
N SER A 88 -13.23 9.86 15.36
CA SER A 88 -14.05 8.96 16.20
C SER A 88 -13.48 7.55 16.27
N VAL A 89 -12.68 7.14 15.27
CA VAL A 89 -12.06 5.82 15.17
C VAL A 89 -10.62 5.98 14.68
N CYS A 90 -9.65 5.56 15.49
CA CYS A 90 -8.24 5.51 15.11
C CYS A 90 -7.89 4.17 14.48
N MET A 91 -6.96 4.19 13.53
CA MET A 91 -6.51 3.02 12.79
C MET A 91 -5.62 2.12 13.64
N GLY A 92 -4.66 2.73 14.34
CA GLY A 92 -3.72 2.08 15.23
C GLY A 92 -2.75 1.14 14.49
N ASN A 93 -1.80 0.58 15.23
CA ASN A 93 -0.81 -0.35 14.69
C ASN A 93 -1.43 -1.57 13.98
N THR A 94 -2.62 -2.00 14.43
CA THR A 94 -3.32 -3.14 13.83
C THR A 94 -3.74 -2.84 12.39
N GLY A 95 -4.31 -1.66 12.13
CA GLY A 95 -4.73 -1.25 10.78
C GLY A 95 -3.57 -0.82 9.91
N SER A 96 -2.58 -0.11 10.48
CA SER A 96 -1.44 0.39 9.71
C SER A 96 -0.52 -0.72 9.20
N LEU A 97 -0.30 -1.79 9.99
CA LEU A 97 0.45 -2.97 9.58
C LEU A 97 -0.31 -3.82 8.55
N ALA A 98 -1.64 -3.93 8.70
CA ALA A 98 -2.47 -4.70 7.77
C ALA A 98 -2.56 -4.06 6.38
N LEU A 99 -2.47 -2.72 6.28
CA LEU A 99 -2.42 -2.02 4.99
C LEU A 99 -1.00 -1.89 4.40
N ALA A 100 0.03 -1.97 5.24
CA ALA A 100 1.42 -1.86 4.79
C ALA A 100 2.02 -3.18 4.27
N GLY A 101 1.39 -4.32 4.57
CA GLY A 101 1.83 -5.65 4.13
C GLY A 101 1.20 -6.09 2.83
#